data_AF-A0A518FI12-F1
#
_entry.id   AF-A0A518FI12-F1
#
_cell.length_a   1.000
_cell.length_b   1.000
_cell.length_c   1.000
_cell.angle_alpha   90.00
_cell.angle_beta   90.00
_cell.angle_gamma   90.00
#
_symmetry.space_group_name_H-M   'P 1'
#
loop_
_entity.id
_entity.type
_entity.pdbx_description
1 polymer ?
#
loop_
_entity_poly.entity_id
_entity_poly.type
_entity_poly.pdbx_seq_one_letter_code
_entity_poly.pdbx_strand_id
1 'polypeptide(L)'
;MREIVRRVVVAICLYGGIALCLTPARNLFQIEPVDWLREVGERQQHSENIKGMMSKYVGEEQVKDIDLASKTRGKIAEYIAYETEGRLIVVSGTAWEGLWNDIEETVTDKAPSNAWAAVRGLEYHSNAVYLSRTAPLFQQVNAQWPDRSLLAYVRIDPEYSKIAPRYLSVYEPSPSDLRDAAPTHILYPHRTYGALMLFGGLLFYIFLPRVRPAESGVFYLARAAGWLPDLLAAFGSGAFFAMPFLITSDSSGGPLDRDWWPLTVIMWGIGAIFASIFVITAWYQTRRLTWDDNGICIETWGFTRRNFRLDEIEGIGGYIQQMPQWLRVLAWVISIFNWRATTSAILLDQADPGFSISLTNGTRYSFTGQGLWGANSLVAWCDAHNIPVEPAVRRLMESKADFQPSEAGRVVSIIFAVIALVGTGWPLMHVAVGGMPQPEPKFRSGSFDAQEDFGQIPSETKQPVAPPVDQPLAASKPPVTVTPAMLAAEQEIIQQIQKVRDEIKTLKSQIGTVGNPNEAAIDKSLEAASRLRELQKQLEAVRSGKLPEKSSGNAK
;
A
#
# COMPACT_ATOMS: atom_id res chain seq x y z
N MET A 1 -12.66 -21.38 -28.36
CA MET A 1 -12.66 -21.67 -26.91
C MET A 1 -11.27 -21.63 -26.27
N ARG A 2 -10.24 -22.31 -26.81
CA ARG A 2 -8.89 -22.36 -26.19
C ARG A 2 -8.28 -21.00 -25.84
N GLU A 3 -8.36 -20.01 -26.74
CA GLU A 3 -7.81 -18.66 -26.51
C GLU A 3 -8.51 -17.88 -25.37
N ILE A 4 -9.80 -18.14 -25.14
CA ILE A 4 -10.56 -17.51 -24.05
C ILE A 4 -10.13 -18.12 -22.72
N VAL A 5 -10.11 -19.45 -22.65
CA VAL A 5 -9.62 -20.18 -21.47
C VAL A 5 -8.21 -19.71 -21.11
N ARG A 6 -7.33 -19.54 -22.13
CA ARG A 6 -5.99 -19.01 -21.91
C ARG A 6 -5.99 -17.68 -21.17
N ARG A 7 -6.72 -16.70 -21.68
CA ARG A 7 -6.75 -15.35 -21.11
C ARG A 7 -7.46 -15.30 -19.76
N VAL A 8 -8.52 -16.08 -19.58
CA VAL A 8 -9.23 -16.18 -18.30
C VAL A 8 -8.31 -16.74 -17.21
N VAL A 9 -7.61 -17.85 -17.49
CA VAL A 9 -6.64 -18.42 -16.54
C VAL A 9 -5.53 -17.41 -16.23
N VAL A 10 -5.01 -16.72 -17.23
CA VAL A 10 -3.97 -15.70 -17.03
C VAL A 10 -4.48 -14.52 -16.20
N ALA A 11 -5.71 -14.06 -16.44
CA ALA A 11 -6.32 -13.01 -15.64
C ALA A 11 -6.52 -13.44 -14.18
N ILE A 12 -6.99 -14.68 -13.96
CA ILE A 12 -7.11 -15.26 -12.60
C ILE A 12 -5.74 -15.31 -11.92
N CYS A 13 -4.72 -15.82 -12.60
CA CYS A 13 -3.35 -15.86 -12.10
C CYS A 13 -2.79 -14.46 -11.79
N LEU A 14 -3.08 -13.48 -12.65
CA LEU A 14 -2.66 -12.10 -12.49
C LEU A 14 -3.29 -11.47 -11.24
N TYR A 15 -4.62 -11.47 -11.13
CA TYR A 15 -5.30 -10.82 -10.01
C TYR A 15 -5.12 -11.57 -8.69
N GLY A 16 -5.22 -12.90 -8.72
CA GLY A 16 -4.95 -13.72 -7.55
C GLY A 16 -3.50 -13.59 -7.08
N GLY A 17 -2.56 -13.58 -8.02
CA GLY A 17 -1.14 -13.40 -7.73
C GLY A 17 -0.82 -12.04 -7.11
N ILE A 18 -1.37 -10.96 -7.67
CA ILE A 18 -1.21 -9.60 -7.12
C ILE A 18 -1.82 -9.51 -5.71
N ALA A 19 -3.04 -10.01 -5.52
CA ALA A 19 -3.71 -9.96 -4.22
C ALA A 19 -2.90 -10.71 -3.14
N LEU A 20 -2.41 -11.91 -3.44
CA LEU A 20 -1.59 -12.70 -2.51
C LEU A 20 -0.22 -12.04 -2.24
N CYS A 21 0.37 -11.37 -3.23
CA CYS A 21 1.64 -10.65 -3.07
C CYS A 21 1.54 -9.41 -2.20
N LEU A 22 0.40 -8.70 -2.25
CA LEU A 22 0.25 -7.37 -1.67
C LEU A 22 -0.64 -7.33 -0.43
N THR A 23 -1.25 -8.44 -0.01
CA THR A 23 -2.06 -8.47 1.22
C THR A 23 -1.13 -8.60 2.43
N PRO A 24 -1.02 -7.55 3.29
CA PRO A 24 -0.19 -7.61 4.48
C PRO A 24 -0.87 -8.40 5.61
N ALA A 25 -0.05 -9.00 6.47
CA ALA A 25 -0.49 -9.54 7.75
C ALA A 25 -0.86 -8.38 8.69
N ARG A 26 -2.06 -8.44 9.28
CA ARG A 26 -2.56 -7.41 10.21
C ARG A 26 -2.35 -7.76 11.69
N ASN A 27 -1.88 -8.98 11.97
CA ASN A 27 -1.89 -9.54 13.31
C ASN A 27 -0.47 -9.72 13.85
N LEU A 28 0.34 -8.66 13.83
CA LEU A 28 1.71 -8.70 14.32
C LEU A 28 1.88 -7.76 15.52
N PHE A 29 2.64 -8.22 16.51
CA PHE A 29 3.20 -7.38 17.56
C PHE A 29 4.66 -7.10 17.26
N GLN A 30 5.08 -5.86 17.48
CA GLN A 30 6.48 -5.49 17.61
C GLN A 30 6.85 -5.59 19.08
N ILE A 31 7.88 -6.37 19.39
CA ILE A 31 8.24 -6.67 20.77
C ILE A 31 9.71 -6.38 20.97
N GLU A 32 10.03 -5.60 22.01
CA GLU A 32 11.39 -5.21 22.31
C GLU A 32 11.71 -5.41 23.79
N PRO A 33 12.97 -5.77 24.11
CA PRO A 33 13.41 -5.83 25.48
C PRO A 33 13.64 -4.43 26.05
N VAL A 34 13.00 -4.12 27.19
CA VAL A 34 13.14 -2.83 27.88
C VAL A 34 14.21 -2.93 28.96
N ASP A 35 15.29 -2.19 28.77
CA ASP A 35 16.27 -1.90 29.81
C ASP A 35 16.03 -0.47 30.34
N TRP A 36 15.30 -0.38 31.45
CA TRP A 36 14.94 0.88 32.08
C TRP A 36 16.15 1.69 32.55
N LEU A 37 17.25 1.03 32.94
CA LEU A 37 18.48 1.72 33.35
C LEU A 37 19.11 2.43 32.17
N ARG A 38 19.23 1.71 31.04
CA ARG A 38 19.74 2.28 29.79
C ARG A 38 18.85 3.40 29.28
N GLU A 39 17.53 3.19 29.24
CA GLU A 39 16.58 4.18 28.72
C GLU A 39 16.59 5.49 29.53
N VAL A 40 16.62 5.39 30.87
CA VAL A 40 16.75 6.57 31.74
C VAL A 40 18.08 7.28 31.49
N GLY A 41 19.18 6.54 31.37
CA GLY A 41 20.50 7.10 31.08
C GLY A 41 20.56 7.83 29.73
N GLU A 42 20.03 7.23 28.67
CA GLU A 42 19.95 7.82 27.34
C GLU A 42 19.08 9.09 27.32
N ARG A 43 17.91 9.06 27.97
CA ARG A 43 17.03 10.23 28.08
C ARG A 43 17.68 11.36 28.88
N GLN A 44 18.40 11.05 29.96
CA GLN A 44 19.16 12.05 30.73
C GLN A 44 20.29 12.66 29.89
N GLN A 45 21.07 11.84 29.18
CA GLN A 45 22.13 12.32 28.31
C GLN A 45 21.59 13.18 27.15
N HIS A 46 20.47 12.76 26.55
CA HIS A 46 19.79 13.53 25.51
C HIS A 46 19.29 14.89 26.02
N SER A 47 18.71 14.91 27.22
CA SER A 47 18.31 16.14 27.92
C SER A 47 19.50 17.08 28.13
N GLU A 48 20.64 16.57 28.63
CA GLU A 48 21.86 17.38 28.82
C GLU A 48 22.43 17.87 27.48
N ASN A 49 22.38 17.06 26.42
CA ASN A 49 22.80 17.48 25.07
C ASN A 49 21.92 18.61 24.51
N ILE A 50 20.59 18.52 24.67
CA ILE A 50 19.67 19.59 24.29
C ILE A 50 19.96 20.84 25.12
N LYS A 51 20.17 20.69 26.42
CA LYS A 51 20.50 21.79 27.32
C LYS A 51 21.77 22.51 26.88
N GLY A 52 22.82 21.75 26.54
CA GLY A 52 24.09 22.27 26.01
C GLY A 52 23.99 22.89 24.61
N MET A 53 23.01 22.47 23.79
CA MET A 53 22.72 23.15 22.53
C MET A 53 21.96 24.46 22.78
N MET A 54 20.91 24.44 23.60
CA MET A 54 20.11 25.64 23.92
C MET A 54 20.94 26.72 24.59
N SER A 55 21.86 26.35 25.49
CA SER A 55 22.74 27.31 26.17
C SER A 55 23.63 28.09 25.20
N LYS A 56 24.03 27.50 24.07
CA LYS A 56 24.80 28.19 23.01
C LYS A 56 23.99 29.25 22.27
N TYR A 57 22.67 29.11 22.19
CA TYR A 57 21.80 30.03 21.45
C TYR A 57 21.13 31.08 22.34
N VAL A 58 20.80 30.73 23.58
CA VAL A 58 19.94 31.53 24.45
C VAL A 58 20.70 32.05 25.69
N GLY A 59 21.96 31.62 25.87
CA GLY A 59 22.81 31.95 27.01
C GLY A 59 22.59 31.01 28.20
N GLU A 60 23.66 30.69 28.93
CA GLU A 60 23.63 29.73 30.04
C GLU A 60 22.66 30.12 31.16
N GLU A 61 22.48 31.42 31.44
CA GLU A 61 21.56 31.89 32.48
C GLU A 61 20.09 31.58 32.18
N GLN A 62 19.66 31.64 30.92
CA GLN A 62 18.26 31.40 30.56
C GLN A 62 17.89 29.90 30.55
N VAL A 63 18.90 29.03 30.48
CA VAL A 63 18.72 27.57 30.42
C VAL A 63 18.99 26.90 31.78
N LYS A 64 19.60 27.63 32.74
CA LYS A 64 19.99 27.14 34.06
C LYS A 64 18.83 26.46 34.80
N ASP A 65 17.65 27.08 34.78
CA ASP A 65 16.45 26.62 35.50
C ASP A 65 15.57 25.66 34.70
N ILE A 66 15.92 25.36 33.44
CA ILE A 66 15.18 24.39 32.61
C ILE A 66 15.67 22.98 32.98
N ASP A 67 14.79 22.20 33.61
CA ASP A 67 15.01 20.79 33.92
C ASP A 67 14.22 19.89 32.96
N LEU A 68 14.83 19.65 31.79
CA LEU A 68 14.32 18.74 30.76
C LEU A 68 14.32 17.27 31.22
N ALA A 69 15.06 16.94 32.30
CA ALA A 69 15.15 15.62 32.91
C ALA A 69 14.31 15.50 34.19
N SER A 70 13.45 16.46 34.51
CA SER A 70 12.64 16.44 35.75
C SER A 70 11.79 15.18 35.90
N LYS A 71 11.39 14.55 34.79
CA LYS A 71 10.65 13.27 34.76
C LYS A 71 11.52 12.02 34.93
N THR A 72 12.82 12.13 34.71
CA THR A 72 13.79 11.02 34.85
C THR A 72 14.67 11.16 36.08
N ARG A 73 14.51 12.25 36.87
CA ARG A 73 15.16 12.46 38.16
C ARG A 73 14.28 11.92 39.29
N GLY A 74 14.58 10.71 39.74
CA GLY A 74 13.85 10.01 40.80
C GLY A 74 14.42 8.60 41.02
N LYS A 75 13.80 7.79 41.88
CA LYS A 75 14.14 6.36 41.93
C LYS A 75 13.64 5.70 40.64
N ILE A 76 14.40 4.78 40.05
CA ILE A 76 14.01 4.07 38.81
C ILE A 76 12.62 3.44 38.93
N ALA A 77 12.26 2.94 40.12
CA ALA A 77 10.93 2.39 40.39
C ALA A 77 9.79 3.40 40.16
N GLU A 78 9.99 4.68 40.51
CA GLU A 78 8.99 5.75 40.29
C GLU A 78 8.86 6.06 38.80
N TYR A 79 9.99 6.07 38.08
CA TYR A 79 9.99 6.24 36.63
C TYR A 79 9.25 5.11 35.91
N ILE A 80 9.53 3.86 36.27
CA ILE A 80 8.84 2.69 35.72
C ILE A 80 7.34 2.77 36.03
N ALA A 81 6.96 3.09 37.27
CA ALA A 81 5.55 3.20 37.65
C ALA A 81 4.82 4.28 36.83
N TYR A 82 5.46 5.43 36.60
CA TYR A 82 4.92 6.51 35.78
C TYR A 82 4.83 6.13 34.30
N GLU A 83 5.87 5.57 33.71
CA GLU A 83 5.89 5.22 32.28
C GLU A 83 4.93 4.05 31.99
N THR A 84 4.78 3.10 32.92
CA THR A 84 3.89 1.94 32.73
C THR A 84 2.45 2.17 33.19
N GLU A 85 2.12 3.36 33.72
CA GLU A 85 0.81 3.69 34.27
C GLU A 85 -0.32 3.42 33.26
N GLY A 86 -1.29 2.60 33.64
CA GLY A 86 -2.42 2.21 32.80
C GLY A 86 -2.08 1.31 31.59
N ARG A 87 -0.82 0.86 31.45
CA ARG A 87 -0.32 0.08 30.31
C ARG A 87 0.42 -1.21 30.71
N LEU A 88 0.53 -1.49 32.01
CA LEU A 88 1.25 -2.63 32.55
C LEU A 88 0.40 -3.90 32.58
N ILE A 89 0.89 -4.96 31.95
CA ILE A 89 0.36 -6.32 31.99
C ILE A 89 1.36 -7.19 32.75
N VAL A 90 0.90 -7.89 33.80
CA VAL A 90 1.76 -8.75 34.62
C VAL A 90 1.56 -10.21 34.19
N VAL A 91 2.67 -10.88 33.88
CA VAL A 91 2.68 -12.29 33.47
C VAL A 91 3.73 -13.06 34.26
N SER A 92 3.51 -14.37 34.39
CA SER A 92 4.41 -15.30 35.09
C SER A 92 4.44 -16.65 34.38
N GLY A 93 5.47 -17.43 34.66
CA GLY A 93 5.64 -18.80 34.17
C GLY A 93 6.82 -18.97 33.20
N THR A 94 7.37 -20.18 33.16
CA THR A 94 8.61 -20.54 32.43
C THR A 94 8.58 -20.23 30.93
N ALA A 95 7.39 -20.21 30.32
CA ALA A 95 7.23 -19.86 28.91
C ALA A 95 7.50 -18.38 28.62
N TRP A 96 7.13 -17.48 29.54
CA TRP A 96 7.44 -16.05 29.43
C TRP A 96 8.91 -15.76 29.71
N GLU A 97 9.52 -16.49 30.64
CA GLU A 97 10.96 -16.41 30.92
C GLU A 97 11.79 -16.83 29.69
N GLY A 98 11.39 -17.94 29.06
CA GLY A 98 12.01 -18.41 27.82
C GLY A 98 11.83 -17.43 26.67
N LEU A 99 10.62 -16.86 26.51
CA LEU A 99 10.37 -15.83 25.50
C LEU A 99 11.32 -14.64 25.68
N TRP A 100 11.48 -14.15 26.91
CA TRP A 100 12.37 -13.03 27.19
C TRP A 100 13.80 -13.32 26.72
N ASN A 101 14.35 -14.46 27.14
CA ASN A 101 15.71 -14.86 26.79
C ASN A 101 15.87 -15.01 25.28
N ASP A 102 14.89 -15.62 24.60
CA ASP A 102 14.91 -15.80 23.14
C ASP A 102 14.90 -14.45 22.41
N ILE A 103 14.12 -13.47 22.89
CA ILE A 103 14.09 -12.10 22.33
C ILE A 103 15.41 -11.39 22.58
N GLU A 104 15.91 -11.41 23.82
CA GLU A 104 17.18 -10.78 24.21
C GLU A 104 18.37 -11.34 23.40
N GLU A 105 18.45 -12.66 23.24
CA GLU A 105 19.43 -13.32 22.39
C GLU A 105 19.29 -12.92 20.91
N THR A 106 18.05 -12.79 20.42
CA THR A 106 17.78 -12.41 19.02
C THR A 106 18.21 -10.99 18.71
N VAL A 107 17.91 -10.02 19.58
CA VAL A 107 18.27 -8.61 19.35
C VAL A 107 19.77 -8.35 19.51
N THR A 108 20.48 -9.21 20.25
CA THR A 108 21.94 -9.14 20.49
C THR A 108 22.77 -9.98 19.51
N ASP A 109 22.21 -10.33 18.34
CA ASP A 109 22.88 -11.11 17.28
C ASP A 109 23.29 -12.54 17.70
N LYS A 110 22.68 -13.07 18.76
CA LYS A 110 22.90 -14.44 19.27
C LYS A 110 21.63 -15.28 19.17
N ALA A 111 20.83 -15.05 18.13
CA ALA A 111 19.52 -15.67 17.96
C ALA A 111 19.59 -17.20 18.16
N PRO A 112 18.69 -17.78 18.98
CA PRO A 112 18.80 -19.19 19.35
C PRO A 112 18.52 -20.17 18.21
N SER A 113 17.94 -19.68 17.11
CA SER A 113 17.73 -20.44 15.89
C SER A 113 17.56 -19.51 14.69
N ASN A 114 17.66 -20.07 13.48
CA ASN A 114 17.37 -19.34 12.25
C ASN A 114 15.93 -18.80 12.19
N ALA A 115 14.97 -19.49 12.82
CA ALA A 115 13.57 -19.04 12.93
C ALA A 115 13.47 -17.75 13.75
N TRP A 116 14.23 -17.68 14.85
CA TRP A 116 14.31 -16.49 15.69
C TRP A 116 15.05 -15.34 15.01
N ALA A 117 16.13 -15.64 14.29
CA ALA A 117 16.83 -14.63 13.47
C ALA A 117 15.91 -14.04 12.38
N ALA A 118 15.01 -14.86 11.81
CA ALA A 118 14.10 -14.44 10.75
C ALA A 118 13.01 -13.46 11.23
N VAL A 119 12.67 -13.43 12.52
CA VAL A 119 11.65 -12.51 13.06
C VAL A 119 12.19 -11.17 13.54
N ARG A 120 13.51 -10.97 13.50
CA ARG A 120 14.15 -9.71 13.91
C ARG A 120 13.79 -8.57 12.96
N GLY A 121 13.52 -7.40 13.52
CA GLY A 121 13.27 -6.18 12.75
C GLY A 121 14.46 -5.75 11.89
N LEU A 122 14.17 -4.97 10.86
CA LEU A 122 15.14 -4.47 9.89
C LEU A 122 15.70 -3.11 10.32
N GLU A 123 16.95 -2.85 9.92
CA GLU A 123 17.62 -1.54 10.04
C GLU A 123 17.51 -0.91 11.44
N TYR A 124 16.81 0.23 11.54
CA TYR A 124 16.62 1.01 12.77
C TYR A 124 15.77 0.30 13.83
N HIS A 125 15.07 -0.78 13.47
CA HIS A 125 14.26 -1.61 14.36
C HIS A 125 14.90 -2.99 14.64
N SER A 126 16.21 -3.12 14.46
CA SER A 126 16.97 -4.35 14.78
C SER A 126 16.93 -4.75 16.26
N ASN A 127 16.50 -3.85 17.15
CA ASN A 127 16.25 -4.12 18.57
C ASN A 127 14.86 -4.72 18.84
N ALA A 128 14.08 -5.00 17.79
CA ALA A 128 12.73 -5.55 17.89
C ALA A 128 12.61 -6.93 17.26
N VAL A 129 11.60 -7.67 17.68
CA VAL A 129 11.12 -8.87 16.98
C VAL A 129 9.63 -8.73 16.63
N TYR A 130 9.23 -9.34 15.52
CA TYR A 130 7.85 -9.34 15.04
C TYR A 130 7.21 -10.71 15.23
N LEU A 131 6.23 -10.81 16.12
CA LEU A 131 5.55 -12.07 16.44
C LEU A 131 4.04 -11.99 16.17
N SER A 132 3.42 -13.11 15.82
CA SER A 132 1.98 -13.16 15.58
C SER A 132 1.17 -12.95 16.86
N ARG A 133 0.17 -12.06 16.79
CA ARG A 133 -0.81 -11.83 17.88
C ARG A 133 -1.63 -13.07 18.20
N THR A 134 -1.75 -14.01 17.26
CA THR A 134 -2.54 -15.23 17.45
C THR A 134 -1.77 -16.34 18.17
N ALA A 135 -0.48 -16.14 18.47
CA ALA A 135 0.29 -17.15 19.18
C ALA A 135 -0.32 -17.41 20.58
N PRO A 136 -0.36 -18.67 21.06
CA PRO A 136 -1.01 -19.02 22.32
C PRO A 136 -0.55 -18.18 23.52
N LEU A 137 0.75 -17.86 23.59
CA LEU A 137 1.33 -17.06 24.66
C LEU A 137 0.71 -15.65 24.75
N PHE A 138 0.38 -15.03 23.61
CA PHE A 138 -0.16 -13.67 23.55
C PHE A 138 -1.68 -13.58 23.75
N GLN A 139 -2.39 -14.70 23.95
CA GLN A 139 -3.83 -14.65 24.24
C GLN A 139 -4.14 -13.87 25.51
N GLN A 140 -3.31 -14.04 26.56
CA GLN A 140 -3.44 -13.28 27.81
C GLN A 140 -3.19 -11.78 27.58
N VAL A 141 -2.17 -11.43 26.80
CA VAL A 141 -1.83 -10.04 26.48
C VAL A 141 -2.95 -9.36 25.68
N ASN A 142 -3.53 -10.05 24.69
CA ASN A 142 -4.67 -9.52 23.94
C ASN A 142 -5.91 -9.32 24.82
N ALA A 143 -6.16 -10.21 25.79
CA ALA A 143 -7.31 -10.10 26.70
C ALA A 143 -7.18 -8.93 27.70
N GLN A 144 -5.95 -8.53 28.03
CA GLN A 144 -5.66 -7.45 28.97
C GLN A 144 -5.14 -6.18 28.26
N TRP A 145 -5.33 -6.09 26.93
CA TRP A 145 -4.79 -4.99 26.15
C TRP A 145 -5.40 -3.65 26.61
N PRO A 146 -4.59 -2.61 26.88
CA PRO A 146 -5.11 -1.34 27.36
C PRO A 146 -5.99 -0.63 26.31
N ASP A 147 -7.15 -0.14 26.73
CA ASP A 147 -8.07 0.57 25.85
C ASP A 147 -7.38 1.78 25.19
N ARG A 148 -7.46 1.86 23.86
CA ARG A 148 -6.91 2.96 23.04
C ARG A 148 -5.40 3.18 23.15
N SER A 149 -4.65 2.20 23.66
CA SER A 149 -3.18 2.25 23.64
C SER A 149 -2.63 1.43 22.47
N LEU A 150 -1.63 1.97 21.79
CA LEU A 150 -0.81 1.22 20.82
C LEU A 150 0.35 0.48 21.50
N LEU A 151 0.60 0.76 22.79
CA LEU A 151 1.75 0.23 23.53
C LEU A 151 1.29 -0.36 24.85
N ALA A 152 1.73 -1.58 25.14
CA ALA A 152 1.63 -2.21 26.45
C ALA A 152 3.03 -2.60 26.94
N TYR A 153 3.20 -2.62 28.25
CA TYR A 153 4.41 -3.14 28.89
C TYR A 153 4.07 -4.47 29.56
N VAL A 154 4.81 -5.52 29.23
CA VAL A 154 4.64 -6.83 29.85
C VAL A 154 5.74 -7.00 30.88
N ARG A 155 5.36 -7.03 32.17
CA ARG A 155 6.27 -7.35 33.28
C ARG A 155 6.25 -8.85 33.53
N ILE A 156 7.41 -9.47 33.45
CA ILE A 156 7.61 -10.89 33.70
C ILE A 156 8.06 -11.03 35.14
N ASP A 157 7.16 -11.50 35.99
CA ASP A 157 7.47 -11.82 37.38
C ASP A 157 7.85 -13.29 37.47
N PRO A 158 9.09 -13.62 37.89
CA PRO A 158 9.48 -15.01 38.10
C PRO A 158 8.66 -15.60 39.24
N GLU A 159 7.99 -16.73 38.99
CA GLU A 159 7.06 -17.34 39.95
C GLU A 159 7.80 -17.87 41.21
N TYR A 160 9.10 -18.18 41.08
CA TYR A 160 9.91 -18.80 42.14
C TYR A 160 11.33 -18.21 42.31
N SER A 161 11.67 -17.08 41.68
CA SER A 161 13.05 -16.56 41.66
C SER A 161 13.22 -15.22 42.38
N LYS A 162 14.41 -14.97 42.94
CA LYS A 162 14.81 -13.71 43.59
C LYS A 162 15.35 -12.67 42.60
N ILE A 163 15.22 -12.91 41.30
CA ILE A 163 15.77 -12.05 40.25
C ILE A 163 14.83 -10.85 40.08
N ALA A 164 15.41 -9.71 39.71
CA ALA A 164 14.63 -8.50 39.42
C ALA A 164 13.66 -8.73 38.25
N PRO A 165 12.44 -8.15 38.30
CA PRO A 165 11.46 -8.29 37.22
C PRO A 165 12.00 -7.74 35.90
N ARG A 166 11.70 -8.42 34.80
CA ARG A 166 12.09 -8.00 33.44
C ARG A 166 10.88 -7.47 32.68
N TYR A 167 11.11 -6.63 31.67
CA TYR A 167 10.05 -5.89 30.99
C TYR A 167 10.19 -5.99 29.48
N LEU A 168 9.10 -6.35 28.81
CA LEU A 168 8.95 -6.24 27.35
C LEU A 168 8.08 -5.03 27.02
N SER A 169 8.46 -4.27 25.99
CA SER A 169 7.54 -3.39 25.30
C SER A 169 6.83 -4.20 24.21
N VAL A 170 5.51 -4.13 24.18
CA VAL A 170 4.69 -4.76 23.16
C VAL A 170 3.92 -3.65 22.47
N TYR A 171 4.33 -3.36 21.24
CA TYR A 171 3.75 -2.33 20.40
C TYR A 171 2.85 -2.97 19.35
N GLU A 172 1.70 -2.34 19.10
CA GLU A 172 0.81 -2.61 17.96
C GLU A 172 1.21 -1.65 16.83
N PRO A 173 2.11 -2.09 15.93
CA PRO A 173 2.63 -1.23 14.88
C PRO A 173 1.56 -0.83 13.89
N SER A 174 1.64 0.43 13.44
CA SER A 174 0.82 0.85 12.31
C SER A 174 1.30 0.12 11.03
N PRO A 175 0.44 -0.03 10.00
CA PRO A 175 0.87 -0.66 8.75
C PRO A 175 2.04 0.02 8.04
N SER A 176 2.23 1.33 8.21
CA SER A 176 3.45 2.01 7.75
C SER A 176 4.69 1.55 8.50
N ASP A 177 4.62 1.44 9.84
CA ASP A 177 5.76 1.00 10.65
C ASP A 177 6.14 -0.45 10.31
N LEU A 178 5.13 -1.31 10.12
CA LEU A 178 5.34 -2.69 9.69
C LEU A 178 6.07 -2.78 8.35
N ARG A 179 5.75 -1.91 7.39
CA ARG A 179 6.35 -1.93 6.05
C ARG A 179 7.84 -1.61 6.08
N ASP A 180 8.24 -0.68 6.95
CA ASP A 180 9.62 -0.21 7.03
C ASP A 180 10.48 -1.10 7.94
N ALA A 181 9.86 -1.71 8.95
CA ALA A 181 10.59 -2.37 10.03
C ALA A 181 10.43 -3.90 10.07
N ALA A 182 9.31 -4.46 9.61
CA ALA A 182 9.05 -5.89 9.71
C ALA A 182 9.69 -6.68 8.54
N PRO A 183 10.23 -7.88 8.80
CA PRO A 183 10.69 -8.78 7.75
C PRO A 183 9.60 -9.09 6.74
N THR A 184 9.95 -9.02 5.45
CA THR A 184 8.99 -9.10 4.35
C THR A 184 8.20 -10.41 4.31
N HIS A 185 8.79 -11.53 4.73
CA HIS A 185 8.13 -12.84 4.74
C HIS A 185 7.08 -12.98 5.86
N ILE A 186 7.19 -12.17 6.92
CA ILE A 186 6.21 -12.11 8.01
C ILE A 186 5.11 -11.14 7.66
N LEU A 187 5.49 -9.99 7.09
CA LEU A 187 4.53 -8.99 6.65
C LEU A 187 3.66 -9.48 5.49
N TYR A 188 4.21 -10.24 4.55
CA TYR A 188 3.48 -10.76 3.39
C TYR A 188 3.59 -12.30 3.31
N PRO A 189 2.88 -13.04 4.18
CA PRO A 189 3.05 -14.49 4.32
C PRO A 189 2.64 -15.27 3.07
N HIS A 190 1.78 -14.69 2.22
CA HIS A 190 1.32 -15.32 0.99
C HIS A 190 2.08 -14.88 -0.26
N ARG A 191 3.13 -14.08 -0.11
CA ARG A 191 3.86 -13.48 -1.24
C ARG A 191 4.51 -14.51 -2.15
N THR A 192 5.03 -15.60 -1.59
CA THR A 192 5.58 -16.71 -2.39
C THR A 192 4.51 -17.35 -3.27
N TYR A 193 3.35 -17.66 -2.71
CA TYR A 193 2.25 -18.24 -3.49
C TYR A 193 1.75 -17.28 -4.56
N GLY A 194 1.67 -15.99 -4.25
CA GLY A 194 1.34 -14.95 -5.22
C GLY A 194 2.33 -14.87 -6.38
N ALA A 195 3.63 -14.85 -6.07
CA ALA A 195 4.69 -14.80 -7.08
C ALA A 195 4.71 -16.07 -7.95
N LEU A 196 4.53 -17.25 -7.34
CA LEU A 196 4.39 -18.52 -8.07
C LEU A 196 3.15 -18.53 -8.96
N MET A 197 2.04 -17.95 -8.51
CA MET A 197 0.80 -17.84 -9.30
C MET A 197 0.98 -16.91 -10.50
N LEU A 198 1.66 -15.77 -10.33
CA LEU A 198 2.03 -14.87 -11.43
C LEU A 198 2.93 -15.55 -12.44
N PHE A 199 3.97 -16.24 -11.95
CA PHE A 199 4.91 -16.97 -12.81
C PHE A 199 4.21 -18.12 -13.54
N GLY A 200 3.36 -18.89 -12.86
CA GLY A 200 2.54 -19.95 -13.44
C GLY A 200 1.60 -19.42 -14.53
N GLY A 201 0.96 -18.26 -14.30
CA GLY A 201 0.14 -17.59 -15.31
C GLY A 201 0.95 -17.18 -16.56
N LEU A 202 2.15 -16.63 -16.36
CA LEU A 202 3.05 -16.27 -17.45
C LEU A 202 3.48 -17.50 -18.26
N LEU A 203 3.93 -18.56 -17.60
CA LEU A 203 4.32 -19.81 -18.27
C LEU A 203 3.13 -20.43 -19.00
N PHE A 204 1.94 -20.42 -18.40
CA PHE A 204 0.72 -20.91 -19.03
C PHE A 204 0.39 -20.10 -20.30
N TYR A 205 0.55 -18.78 -20.27
CA TYR A 205 0.33 -17.94 -21.45
C TYR A 205 1.32 -18.25 -22.59
N ILE A 206 2.59 -18.48 -22.26
CA ILE A 206 3.67 -18.73 -23.24
C ILE A 206 3.58 -20.15 -23.82
N PHE A 207 3.41 -21.16 -22.97
CA PHE A 207 3.46 -22.57 -23.38
C PHE A 207 2.16 -23.09 -23.95
N LEU A 208 1.00 -22.49 -23.62
CA LEU A 208 -0.25 -22.94 -24.20
C LEU A 208 -0.30 -22.56 -25.69
N PRO A 209 -0.29 -23.54 -26.61
CA PRO A 209 -0.11 -23.28 -28.03
C PRO A 209 -1.26 -22.43 -28.56
N ARG A 210 -0.90 -21.36 -29.28
CA ARG A 210 -1.86 -20.55 -30.02
C ARG A 210 -2.53 -21.38 -31.10
N VAL A 211 -3.83 -21.15 -31.28
CA VAL A 211 -4.52 -21.70 -32.45
C VAL A 211 -3.91 -21.05 -33.69
N ARG A 212 -3.31 -21.88 -34.56
CA ARG A 212 -2.79 -21.39 -35.84
C ARG A 212 -3.97 -21.06 -36.76
N PRO A 213 -3.89 -19.97 -37.54
CA PRO A 213 -4.86 -19.75 -38.60
C PRO A 213 -4.82 -20.91 -39.60
N ALA A 214 -5.99 -21.28 -40.13
CA ALA A 214 -6.08 -22.23 -41.23
C ALA A 214 -5.54 -21.59 -42.53
N GLU A 215 -4.97 -22.39 -43.42
CA GLU A 215 -4.46 -21.92 -44.71
C GLU A 215 -5.60 -21.42 -45.63
N SER A 216 -6.78 -22.07 -45.55
CA SER A 216 -8.02 -21.66 -46.23
C SER A 216 -8.97 -20.93 -45.27
N GLY A 217 -8.57 -19.75 -44.83
CA GLY A 217 -9.39 -18.96 -43.92
C GLY A 217 -9.19 -17.46 -44.01
N VAL A 218 -10.28 -16.73 -43.80
CA VAL A 218 -10.31 -15.31 -43.53
C VAL A 218 -10.40 -15.12 -42.02
N PHE A 219 -9.47 -14.33 -41.50
CA PHE A 219 -9.38 -14.06 -40.08
C PHE A 219 -8.83 -12.66 -39.83
N TYR A 220 -9.15 -12.13 -38.66
CA TYR A 220 -8.63 -10.84 -38.23
C TYR A 220 -7.22 -11.03 -37.67
N LEU A 221 -6.22 -10.79 -38.52
CA LEU A 221 -4.81 -10.88 -38.18
C LEU A 221 -4.41 -9.60 -37.50
N ALA A 222 -4.72 -9.58 -36.23
CA ALA A 222 -4.61 -8.36 -35.52
C ALA A 222 -3.15 -8.24 -35.09
N ARG A 223 -2.41 -7.35 -35.77
CA ARG A 223 -1.42 -6.50 -35.08
C ARG A 223 -2.04 -5.91 -33.79
N ALA A 224 -3.37 -5.80 -33.74
CA ALA A 224 -4.26 -5.51 -32.60
C ALA A 224 -4.81 -6.73 -31.79
N ALA A 225 -4.36 -7.97 -32.03
CA ALA A 225 -4.62 -9.18 -31.23
C ALA A 225 -3.38 -10.09 -31.25
N GLY A 226 -2.21 -9.48 -31.31
CA GLY A 226 -0.96 -10.12 -30.93
C GLY A 226 -0.84 -10.20 -29.41
N TRP A 227 0.38 -10.44 -28.92
CA TRP A 227 0.68 -10.40 -27.49
C TRP A 227 0.66 -8.98 -26.91
N LEU A 228 0.79 -7.94 -27.74
CA LEU A 228 0.91 -6.55 -27.27
C LEU A 228 -0.37 -6.01 -26.61
N PRO A 229 -1.57 -6.15 -27.20
CA PRO A 229 -2.82 -5.83 -26.50
C PRO A 229 -3.01 -6.62 -25.20
N ASP A 230 -2.66 -7.91 -25.21
CA ASP A 230 -2.74 -8.75 -24.02
C ASP A 230 -1.77 -8.24 -22.92
N LEU A 231 -0.59 -7.76 -23.33
CA LEU A 231 0.40 -7.17 -22.42
C LEU A 231 -0.08 -5.83 -21.85
N LEU A 232 -0.66 -4.96 -22.70
CA LEU A 232 -1.28 -3.71 -22.26
C LEU A 232 -2.44 -3.96 -21.30
N ALA A 233 -3.26 -4.98 -21.59
CA ALA A 233 -4.34 -5.41 -20.71
C ALA A 233 -3.79 -5.91 -19.37
N ALA A 234 -2.76 -6.77 -19.39
CA ALA A 234 -2.13 -7.31 -18.19
C ALA A 234 -1.51 -6.21 -17.32
N PHE A 235 -0.67 -5.35 -17.90
CA PHE A 235 -0.03 -4.27 -17.14
C PHE A 235 -1.02 -3.21 -16.68
N GLY A 236 -1.89 -2.73 -17.57
CA GLY A 236 -2.88 -1.72 -17.22
C GLY A 236 -3.82 -2.23 -16.14
N SER A 237 -4.45 -3.38 -16.34
CA SER A 237 -5.38 -3.92 -15.36
C SER A 237 -4.68 -4.36 -14.07
N GLY A 238 -3.50 -4.98 -14.16
CA GLY A 238 -2.71 -5.37 -12.99
C GLY A 238 -2.26 -4.18 -12.15
N ALA A 239 -1.76 -3.11 -12.77
CA ALA A 239 -1.34 -1.90 -12.07
C ALA A 239 -2.51 -1.24 -11.34
N PHE A 240 -3.63 -1.00 -12.02
CA PHE A 240 -4.82 -0.40 -11.39
C PHE A 240 -5.48 -1.32 -10.35
N PHE A 241 -5.35 -2.64 -10.51
CA PHE A 241 -5.79 -3.60 -9.50
C PHE A 241 -4.90 -3.60 -8.25
N ALA A 242 -3.58 -3.45 -8.42
CA ALA A 242 -2.59 -3.40 -7.35
C ALA A 242 -2.63 -2.08 -6.56
N MET A 243 -2.92 -0.95 -7.22
CA MET A 243 -2.84 0.39 -6.61
C MET A 243 -3.60 0.54 -5.28
N PRO A 244 -4.86 0.07 -5.13
CA PRO A 244 -5.53 0.13 -3.84
C PRO A 244 -4.77 -0.55 -2.70
N PHE A 245 -4.13 -1.69 -2.97
CA PHE A 245 -3.31 -2.38 -1.95
C PHE A 245 -2.09 -1.55 -1.56
N LEU A 246 -1.44 -0.92 -2.54
CA LEU A 246 -0.26 -0.08 -2.32
C LEU A 246 -0.56 1.26 -1.63
N ILE A 247 -1.76 1.80 -1.82
CA ILE A 247 -2.18 3.07 -1.19
C ILE A 247 -2.71 2.80 0.22
N THR A 248 -3.52 1.75 0.40
CA THR A 248 -4.12 1.45 1.70
C THR A 248 -3.13 0.87 2.71
N SER A 249 -2.04 0.26 2.25
CA SER A 249 -0.98 -0.25 3.13
C SER A 249 -0.39 0.82 4.05
N ASP A 250 -0.43 2.10 3.66
CA ASP A 250 0.17 3.18 4.44
C ASP A 250 -0.80 3.79 5.47
N SER A 251 -2.09 3.40 5.44
CA SER A 251 -3.17 4.15 6.11
C SER A 251 -4.03 3.33 7.08
N SER A 252 -3.46 2.32 7.71
CA SER A 252 -4.13 1.41 8.68
C SER A 252 -5.29 0.56 8.12
N GLY A 253 -5.72 0.83 6.89
CA GLY A 253 -6.84 0.18 6.23
C GLY A 253 -6.42 -0.83 5.16
N GLY A 254 -7.41 -1.54 4.65
CA GLY A 254 -7.31 -2.32 3.43
C GLY A 254 -8.16 -1.75 2.31
N PRO A 255 -8.00 -2.31 1.10
CA PRO A 255 -8.71 -1.83 -0.08
C PRO A 255 -10.24 -1.99 0.04
N LEU A 256 -10.72 -2.91 0.89
CA LEU A 256 -12.14 -3.16 1.09
C LEU A 256 -12.72 -2.49 2.35
N ASP A 257 -11.92 -1.71 3.08
CA ASP A 257 -12.38 -1.02 4.28
C ASP A 257 -13.29 0.17 3.91
N ARG A 258 -14.17 0.56 4.84
CA ARG A 258 -15.26 1.52 4.59
C ARG A 258 -14.79 2.89 4.11
N ASP A 259 -13.59 3.31 4.50
CA ASP A 259 -13.05 4.61 4.13
C ASP A 259 -12.37 4.59 2.75
N TRP A 260 -11.98 3.41 2.28
CA TRP A 260 -11.17 3.22 1.07
C TRP A 260 -11.92 2.59 -0.10
N TRP A 261 -13.07 1.95 0.14
CA TRP A 261 -13.84 1.27 -0.90
C TRP A 261 -14.17 2.16 -2.12
N PRO A 262 -14.46 3.48 -2.01
CA PRO A 262 -14.76 4.29 -3.20
C PRO A 262 -13.54 4.40 -4.12
N LEU A 263 -12.35 4.61 -3.55
CA LEU A 263 -11.11 4.66 -4.32
C LEU A 263 -10.83 3.30 -4.97
N THR A 264 -11.00 2.21 -4.23
CA THR A 264 -10.81 0.85 -4.75
C THR A 264 -11.74 0.55 -5.91
N VAL A 265 -13.03 0.91 -5.81
CA VAL A 265 -14.00 0.71 -6.89
C VAL A 265 -13.63 1.52 -8.13
N ILE A 266 -13.18 2.77 -7.98
CA ILE A 266 -12.75 3.59 -9.13
C ILE A 266 -11.52 2.96 -9.79
N MET A 267 -10.50 2.61 -9.01
CA MET A 267 -9.27 2.00 -9.52
C MET A 267 -9.55 0.66 -10.21
N TRP A 268 -10.33 -0.22 -9.58
CA TRP A 268 -10.73 -1.49 -10.18
C TRP A 268 -11.65 -1.32 -11.38
N GLY A 269 -12.48 -0.27 -11.43
CA GLY A 269 -13.24 0.12 -12.61
C GLY A 269 -12.34 0.46 -13.80
N ILE A 270 -11.29 1.27 -13.58
CA ILE A 270 -10.28 1.56 -14.61
C ILE A 270 -9.54 0.27 -14.99
N GLY A 271 -9.17 -0.55 -14.00
CA GLY A 271 -8.56 -1.87 -14.24
C GLY A 271 -9.43 -2.78 -15.09
N ALA A 272 -10.75 -2.78 -14.88
CA ALA A 272 -11.72 -3.55 -15.65
C ALA A 272 -11.84 -3.05 -17.11
N ILE A 273 -11.69 -1.75 -17.36
CA ILE A 273 -11.61 -1.20 -18.72
C ILE A 273 -10.38 -1.78 -19.44
N PHE A 274 -9.21 -1.83 -18.81
CA PHE A 274 -8.05 -2.49 -19.39
C PHE A 274 -8.23 -4.01 -19.53
N ALA A 275 -8.86 -4.66 -18.55
CA ALA A 275 -9.16 -6.09 -18.60
C ALA A 275 -10.11 -6.45 -19.76
N SER A 276 -11.00 -5.53 -20.14
CA SER A 276 -11.92 -5.72 -21.28
C SER A 276 -11.17 -5.94 -22.60
N ILE A 277 -9.93 -5.45 -22.72
CA ILE A 277 -9.07 -5.69 -23.88
C ILE A 277 -8.80 -7.20 -24.06
N PHE A 278 -8.68 -7.99 -22.99
CA PHE A 278 -8.57 -9.45 -23.10
C PHE A 278 -9.81 -10.07 -23.75
N VAL A 279 -11.00 -9.58 -23.41
CA VAL A 279 -12.27 -10.08 -23.96
C VAL A 279 -12.40 -9.65 -25.42
N ILE A 280 -12.13 -8.39 -25.72
CA ILE A 280 -12.21 -7.83 -27.08
C ILE A 280 -11.23 -8.54 -28.01
N THR A 281 -9.98 -8.73 -27.58
CA THR A 281 -8.96 -9.42 -28.37
C THR A 281 -9.28 -10.90 -28.56
N ALA A 282 -9.83 -11.58 -27.54
CA ALA A 282 -10.34 -12.94 -27.68
C ALA A 282 -11.51 -13.04 -28.66
N TRP A 283 -12.41 -12.05 -28.64
CA TRP A 283 -13.54 -11.99 -29.55
C TRP A 283 -13.09 -11.86 -31.00
N TYR A 284 -12.16 -10.94 -31.29
CA TYR A 284 -11.62 -10.78 -32.64
C TYR A 284 -10.83 -12.01 -33.11
N GLN A 285 -10.07 -12.67 -32.23
CA GLN A 285 -9.32 -13.89 -32.59
C GLN A 285 -10.20 -15.11 -32.84
N THR A 286 -11.38 -15.17 -32.22
CA THR A 286 -12.30 -16.31 -32.39
C THR A 286 -13.22 -16.16 -33.58
N ARG A 287 -13.27 -14.97 -34.21
CA ARG A 287 -13.96 -14.74 -35.48
C ARG A 287 -13.10 -15.23 -36.64
N ARG A 288 -13.50 -16.36 -37.20
CA ARG A 288 -12.85 -16.95 -38.39
C ARG A 288 -13.90 -17.44 -39.37
N LEU A 289 -13.59 -17.25 -40.64
CA LEU A 289 -14.32 -17.72 -41.79
C LEU A 289 -13.40 -18.69 -42.52
N THR A 290 -13.81 -19.95 -42.64
CA THR A 290 -13.02 -20.99 -43.34
C THR A 290 -13.87 -21.57 -44.46
N TRP A 291 -13.25 -22.07 -45.51
CA TRP A 291 -13.97 -22.68 -46.64
C TRP A 291 -13.32 -23.98 -47.06
N ASP A 292 -14.15 -24.85 -47.64
CA ASP A 292 -13.78 -26.13 -48.25
C ASP A 292 -14.57 -26.32 -49.57
N ASP A 293 -14.43 -27.47 -50.21
CA ASP A 293 -15.14 -27.79 -51.46
C ASP A 293 -16.66 -27.91 -51.27
N ASN A 294 -17.15 -28.04 -50.02
CA ASN A 294 -18.56 -28.21 -49.70
C ASN A 294 -19.26 -26.89 -49.34
N GLY A 295 -18.51 -25.87 -48.93
CA GLY A 295 -19.03 -24.54 -48.67
C GLY A 295 -18.21 -23.73 -47.66
N ILE A 296 -18.90 -22.90 -46.89
CA ILE A 296 -18.30 -21.93 -45.97
C ILE A 296 -18.65 -22.27 -44.52
N CYS A 297 -17.66 -22.26 -43.65
CA CYS A 297 -17.80 -22.40 -42.22
C CYS A 297 -17.48 -21.09 -41.49
N ILE A 298 -18.45 -20.57 -40.74
CA ILE A 298 -18.29 -19.40 -39.87
C ILE A 298 -18.17 -19.87 -38.42
N GLU A 299 -17.08 -19.46 -37.77
CA GLU A 299 -16.94 -19.57 -36.33
C GLU A 299 -16.84 -18.18 -35.71
N THR A 300 -17.65 -17.94 -34.69
CA THR A 300 -17.66 -16.70 -33.91
C THR A 300 -17.81 -17.05 -32.44
N TRP A 301 -17.27 -16.22 -31.55
CA TRP A 301 -17.45 -16.37 -30.12
C TRP A 301 -18.93 -16.50 -29.73
N GLY A 302 -19.26 -17.50 -28.93
CA GLY A 302 -20.62 -17.74 -28.42
C GLY A 302 -21.59 -18.37 -29.42
N PHE A 303 -21.22 -18.54 -30.70
CA PHE A 303 -22.02 -19.24 -31.69
C PHE A 303 -21.52 -20.67 -31.91
N THR A 304 -22.46 -21.60 -32.09
CA THR A 304 -22.17 -22.92 -32.66
C THR A 304 -21.53 -22.73 -34.02
N ARG A 305 -20.47 -23.50 -34.33
CA ARG A 305 -19.88 -23.58 -35.67
C ARG A 305 -20.99 -23.73 -36.70
N ARG A 306 -21.16 -22.73 -37.58
CA ARG A 306 -22.18 -22.76 -38.64
C ARG A 306 -21.52 -23.11 -39.95
N ASN A 307 -21.92 -24.23 -40.51
CA ASN A 307 -21.49 -24.65 -41.84
C ASN A 307 -22.64 -24.32 -42.80
N PHE A 308 -22.32 -23.58 -43.84
CA PHE A 308 -23.21 -23.24 -44.94
C PHE A 308 -22.74 -24.00 -46.16
N ARG A 309 -23.68 -24.65 -46.85
CA ARG A 309 -23.36 -25.38 -48.08
C ARG A 309 -23.24 -24.40 -49.23
N LEU A 310 -22.54 -24.81 -50.28
CA LEU A 310 -22.30 -23.96 -51.45
C LEU A 310 -23.60 -23.47 -52.12
N ASP A 311 -24.64 -24.30 -52.15
CA ASP A 311 -25.98 -24.00 -52.68
C ASP A 311 -26.78 -22.99 -51.85
N GLU A 312 -26.37 -22.75 -50.61
CA GLU A 312 -27.01 -21.78 -49.72
C GLU A 312 -26.43 -20.36 -49.89
N ILE A 313 -25.33 -20.20 -50.63
CA ILE A 313 -24.63 -18.93 -50.78
C ILE A 313 -25.15 -18.21 -52.02
N GLU A 314 -25.78 -17.05 -51.83
CA GLU A 314 -26.33 -16.24 -52.92
C GLU A 314 -25.27 -15.32 -53.53
N GLY A 315 -24.39 -14.76 -52.70
CA GLY A 315 -23.31 -13.90 -53.18
C GLY A 315 -22.62 -13.10 -52.07
N ILE A 316 -21.55 -12.41 -52.46
CA ILE A 316 -20.77 -11.53 -51.58
C ILE A 316 -20.98 -10.07 -52.00
N GLY A 317 -21.51 -9.26 -51.07
CA GLY A 317 -21.85 -7.85 -51.30
C GLY A 317 -21.18 -6.90 -50.31
N GLY A 318 -21.22 -5.61 -50.61
CA GLY A 318 -20.61 -4.57 -49.80
C GLY A 318 -21.32 -4.38 -48.47
N TYR A 319 -20.54 -4.22 -47.41
CA TYR A 319 -21.07 -3.84 -46.10
C TYR A 319 -20.30 -2.64 -45.56
N ILE A 320 -21.01 -1.63 -45.08
CA ILE A 320 -20.40 -0.52 -44.36
C ILE A 320 -20.70 -0.72 -42.89
N GLN A 321 -19.67 -1.02 -42.11
CA GLN A 321 -19.81 -1.13 -40.67
C GLN A 321 -20.03 0.27 -40.11
N GLN A 322 -21.25 0.53 -39.67
CA GLN A 322 -21.54 1.72 -38.86
C GLN A 322 -21.34 1.39 -37.39
N MET A 323 -20.85 2.37 -36.64
CA MET A 323 -20.72 2.22 -35.19
C MET A 323 -22.09 1.99 -34.53
N PRO A 324 -22.14 1.15 -33.46
CA PRO A 324 -23.34 0.97 -32.66
C PRO A 324 -23.89 2.30 -32.15
N GLN A 325 -25.21 2.48 -32.17
CA GLN A 325 -25.85 3.74 -31.76
C GLN A 325 -25.52 4.13 -30.32
N TRP A 326 -25.41 3.15 -29.41
CA TRP A 326 -25.07 3.40 -28.01
C TRP A 326 -23.67 3.99 -27.84
N LEU A 327 -22.71 3.61 -28.69
CA LEU A 327 -21.33 4.09 -28.63
C LEU A 327 -21.25 5.55 -29.12
N ARG A 328 -22.08 5.91 -30.11
CA ARG A 328 -22.27 7.30 -30.55
C ARG A 328 -22.87 8.15 -29.43
N VAL A 329 -23.88 7.63 -28.71
CA VAL A 329 -24.47 8.31 -27.54
C VAL A 329 -23.42 8.49 -26.43
N LEU A 330 -22.62 7.47 -26.13
CA LEU A 330 -21.58 7.55 -25.11
C LEU A 330 -20.51 8.59 -25.45
N ALA A 331 -20.03 8.59 -26.70
CA ALA A 331 -19.06 9.58 -27.17
C ALA A 331 -19.62 11.00 -27.11
N TRP A 332 -20.91 11.17 -27.43
CA TRP A 332 -21.60 12.45 -27.28
C TRP A 332 -21.66 12.87 -25.81
N VAL A 333 -22.03 11.97 -24.89
CA VAL A 333 -22.03 12.24 -23.44
C VAL A 333 -20.64 12.65 -22.94
N ILE A 334 -19.59 11.93 -23.35
CA ILE A 334 -18.20 12.27 -22.97
C ILE A 334 -17.77 13.63 -23.52
N SER A 335 -18.21 13.98 -24.74
CA SER A 335 -17.89 15.28 -25.36
C SER A 335 -18.46 16.48 -24.60
N ILE A 336 -19.57 16.31 -23.88
CA ILE A 336 -20.16 17.36 -23.03
C ILE A 336 -19.22 17.70 -21.86
N PHE A 337 -18.53 16.70 -21.30
CA PHE A 337 -17.61 16.91 -20.17
C PHE A 337 -16.21 17.33 -20.59
N ASN A 338 -15.84 17.13 -21.86
CA ASN A 338 -14.53 17.51 -22.38
C ASN A 338 -14.63 17.99 -23.83
N TRP A 339 -14.64 19.31 -24.03
CA TRP A 339 -14.75 19.91 -25.36
C TRP A 339 -13.62 19.51 -26.33
N ARG A 340 -12.46 19.07 -25.81
CA ARG A 340 -11.35 18.52 -26.63
C ARG A 340 -11.61 17.09 -27.11
N ALA A 341 -12.58 16.37 -26.54
CA ALA A 341 -12.99 15.05 -27.00
C ALA A 341 -13.92 15.10 -28.24
N THR A 342 -14.38 16.29 -28.64
CA THR A 342 -15.20 16.48 -29.85
C THR A 342 -14.47 16.02 -31.12
N THR A 343 -13.15 16.16 -31.18
CA THR A 343 -12.32 15.65 -32.29
C THR A 343 -12.30 14.13 -32.36
N SER A 344 -12.39 13.45 -31.21
CA SER A 344 -12.51 12.00 -31.12
C SER A 344 -13.88 11.52 -31.59
N ALA A 345 -14.95 12.30 -31.37
CA ALA A 345 -16.28 11.99 -31.88
C ALA A 345 -16.37 12.03 -33.42
N ILE A 346 -15.55 12.86 -34.07
CA ILE A 346 -15.43 12.92 -35.53
C ILE A 346 -14.72 11.67 -36.09
N LEU A 347 -13.74 11.12 -35.36
CA LEU A 347 -13.10 9.85 -35.72
C LEU A 347 -14.05 8.64 -35.61
N LEU A 348 -15.14 8.76 -34.85
CA LEU A 348 -16.14 7.70 -34.69
C LEU A 348 -17.15 7.62 -35.85
N ASP A 349 -17.17 8.60 -36.77
CA ASP A 349 -18.00 8.58 -37.98
C ASP A 349 -17.27 7.91 -39.17
N GLN A 350 -16.11 7.31 -38.93
CA GLN A 350 -15.41 6.52 -39.94
C GLN A 350 -16.24 5.26 -40.28
N ALA A 351 -16.84 5.31 -41.46
CA ALA A 351 -17.46 4.18 -42.12
C ALA A 351 -16.37 3.19 -42.56
N ASP A 352 -16.25 2.07 -41.87
CA ASP A 352 -15.29 1.03 -42.27
C ASP A 352 -15.89 0.14 -43.35
N PRO A 353 -15.35 0.17 -44.59
CA PRO A 353 -15.81 -0.72 -45.64
C PRO A 353 -15.44 -2.17 -45.28
N GLY A 354 -16.39 -3.06 -45.54
CA GLY A 354 -16.31 -4.49 -45.29
C GLY A 354 -17.13 -5.26 -46.33
N PHE A 355 -17.35 -6.53 -46.06
CA PHE A 355 -18.13 -7.40 -46.93
C PHE A 355 -19.19 -8.16 -46.14
N SER A 356 -20.22 -8.60 -46.84
CA SER A 356 -21.26 -9.45 -46.29
C SER A 356 -21.51 -10.64 -47.20
N ILE A 357 -21.74 -11.79 -46.58
CA ILE A 357 -22.15 -13.02 -47.24
C ILE A 357 -23.67 -13.08 -47.13
N SER A 358 -24.36 -13.04 -48.28
CA SER A 358 -25.81 -13.20 -48.36
C SER A 358 -26.12 -14.67 -48.63
N LEU A 359 -27.04 -15.23 -47.84
CA LEU A 359 -27.53 -16.58 -48.00
C LEU A 359 -28.92 -16.58 -48.65
N THR A 360 -29.26 -17.66 -49.35
CA THR A 360 -30.56 -17.83 -50.05
C THR A 360 -31.78 -17.75 -49.12
N ASN A 361 -31.58 -17.97 -47.82
CA ASN A 361 -32.61 -17.81 -46.79
C ASN A 361 -32.82 -16.35 -46.33
N GLY A 362 -32.15 -15.38 -46.98
CA GLY A 362 -32.22 -13.95 -46.67
C GLY A 362 -31.35 -13.51 -45.48
N THR A 363 -30.62 -14.43 -44.83
CA THR A 363 -29.69 -14.05 -43.75
C THR A 363 -28.39 -13.50 -44.31
N ARG A 364 -27.82 -12.52 -43.60
CA ARG A 364 -26.57 -11.85 -43.99
C ARG A 364 -25.57 -11.91 -42.85
N TYR A 365 -24.33 -12.28 -43.16
CA TYR A 365 -23.21 -12.26 -42.22
C TYR A 365 -22.20 -11.21 -42.66
N SER A 366 -21.98 -10.21 -41.82
CA SER A 366 -21.09 -9.08 -42.13
C SER A 366 -19.74 -9.19 -41.44
N PHE A 367 -18.72 -8.73 -42.15
CA PHE A 367 -17.32 -8.69 -41.74
C PHE A 367 -16.74 -7.31 -42.07
N THR A 368 -16.01 -6.71 -41.13
CA THR A 368 -15.24 -5.48 -41.37
C THR A 368 -14.03 -5.75 -42.25
N GLY A 369 -13.66 -4.81 -43.13
CA GLY A 369 -12.49 -4.94 -44.01
C GLY A 369 -11.16 -4.52 -43.37
N GLN A 370 -11.18 -3.78 -42.25
CA GLN A 370 -9.96 -3.44 -41.52
C GLN A 370 -9.38 -4.65 -40.78
N GLY A 371 -8.07 -4.89 -40.93
CA GLY A 371 -7.35 -5.96 -40.24
C GLY A 371 -7.68 -7.38 -40.70
N LEU A 372 -8.41 -7.51 -41.80
CA LEU A 372 -8.82 -8.77 -42.42
C LEU A 372 -7.69 -9.34 -43.30
N TRP A 373 -7.40 -10.63 -43.19
CA TRP A 373 -6.39 -11.34 -43.97
C TRP A 373 -6.97 -12.59 -44.63
N GLY A 374 -6.35 -13.06 -45.71
CA GLY A 374 -6.83 -14.22 -46.48
C GLY A 374 -8.02 -13.91 -47.38
N ALA A 375 -8.43 -12.65 -47.50
CA ALA A 375 -9.58 -12.25 -48.31
C ALA A 375 -9.35 -12.50 -49.80
N ASN A 376 -8.11 -12.37 -50.28
CA ASN A 376 -7.75 -12.67 -51.66
C ASN A 376 -7.95 -14.17 -51.99
N SER A 377 -7.50 -15.07 -51.12
CA SER A 377 -7.78 -16.51 -51.27
C SER A 377 -9.27 -16.88 -51.24
N LEU A 378 -10.10 -16.12 -50.52
CA LEU A 378 -11.56 -16.28 -50.56
C LEU A 378 -12.15 -15.85 -51.91
N VAL A 379 -11.67 -14.75 -52.51
CA VAL A 379 -12.09 -14.34 -53.87
C VAL A 379 -11.76 -15.43 -54.88
N ALA A 380 -10.54 -15.98 -54.82
CA ALA A 380 -10.13 -17.07 -55.70
C ALA A 380 -11.02 -18.32 -55.54
N TRP A 381 -11.41 -18.65 -54.31
CA TRP A 381 -12.34 -19.75 -54.04
C TRP A 381 -13.76 -19.47 -54.58
N CYS A 382 -14.26 -18.23 -54.45
CA CYS A 382 -15.54 -17.83 -55.04
C CYS A 382 -15.53 -17.92 -56.57
N ASP A 383 -14.43 -17.52 -57.20
CA ASP A 383 -14.24 -17.60 -58.66
C ASP A 383 -14.24 -19.06 -59.14
N ALA A 384 -13.58 -19.96 -58.41
CA ALA A 384 -13.57 -21.39 -58.73
C ALA A 384 -14.97 -22.04 -58.66
N HIS A 385 -15.87 -21.49 -57.84
CA HIS A 385 -17.21 -22.02 -57.59
C HIS A 385 -18.35 -21.19 -58.21
N ASN A 386 -18.02 -20.19 -59.05
CA ASN A 386 -18.99 -19.30 -59.71
C ASN A 386 -19.91 -18.52 -58.75
N ILE A 387 -19.42 -18.15 -57.56
CA ILE A 387 -20.17 -17.33 -56.60
C ILE A 387 -20.04 -15.85 -56.98
N PRO A 388 -21.13 -15.09 -57.15
CA PRO A 388 -21.05 -13.70 -57.55
C PRO A 388 -20.47 -12.83 -56.43
N VAL A 389 -19.45 -12.03 -56.78
CA VAL A 389 -18.79 -11.06 -55.89
C VAL A 389 -18.94 -9.66 -56.46
N GLU A 390 -19.48 -8.74 -55.69
CA GLU A 390 -19.65 -7.34 -56.10
C GLU A 390 -18.29 -6.68 -56.46
N PRO A 391 -18.19 -5.93 -57.59
CA PRO A 391 -16.90 -5.41 -58.06
C PRO A 391 -16.17 -4.49 -57.07
N ALA A 392 -16.91 -3.69 -56.30
CA ALA A 392 -16.34 -2.81 -55.29
C ALA A 392 -15.71 -3.60 -54.12
N VAL A 393 -16.33 -4.71 -53.74
CA VAL A 393 -15.86 -5.61 -52.68
C VAL A 393 -14.69 -6.45 -53.14
N ARG A 394 -14.73 -6.92 -54.40
CA ARG A 394 -13.62 -7.66 -55.01
C ARG A 394 -12.31 -6.88 -54.91
N ARG A 395 -12.30 -5.60 -55.31
CA ARG A 395 -11.12 -4.73 -55.17
C ARG A 395 -10.65 -4.59 -53.72
N LEU A 396 -11.60 -4.47 -52.78
CA LEU A 396 -11.28 -4.40 -51.36
C LEU A 396 -10.62 -5.70 -50.88
N MET A 397 -11.13 -6.86 -51.26
CA MET A 397 -10.64 -8.18 -50.83
C MET A 397 -9.30 -8.55 -51.49
N GLU A 398 -9.13 -8.29 -52.79
CA GLU A 398 -7.88 -8.49 -53.52
C GLU A 398 -6.74 -7.59 -52.98
N SER A 399 -7.07 -6.41 -52.45
CA SER A 399 -6.09 -5.53 -51.80
C SER A 399 -5.55 -6.08 -50.47
N LYS A 400 -6.17 -7.13 -49.91
CA LYS A 400 -5.75 -7.74 -48.65
C LYS A 400 -4.87 -8.96 -48.92
N ALA A 401 -3.63 -8.88 -48.46
CA ALA A 401 -2.66 -9.95 -48.60
C ALA A 401 -3.15 -11.26 -47.95
N ASP A 402 -2.80 -12.38 -48.58
CA ASP A 402 -2.93 -13.70 -47.97
C ASP A 402 -1.90 -13.84 -46.84
N PHE A 403 -2.27 -14.62 -45.82
CA PHE A 403 -1.39 -14.78 -44.69
C PHE A 403 -0.20 -15.67 -45.03
N GLN A 404 0.99 -15.08 -45.03
CA GLN A 404 2.24 -15.82 -44.96
C GLN A 404 2.84 -15.66 -43.56
N PRO A 405 2.95 -16.73 -42.75
CA PRO A 405 3.60 -16.65 -41.46
C PRO A 405 5.08 -16.32 -41.68
N SER A 406 5.49 -15.08 -41.37
CA SER A 406 6.90 -14.70 -41.49
C SER A 406 7.73 -15.41 -40.41
N GLU A 407 8.83 -16.05 -40.81
CA GLU A 407 9.78 -16.64 -39.86
C GLU A 407 10.31 -15.60 -38.88
N ALA A 408 10.50 -14.36 -39.35
CA ALA A 408 10.86 -13.20 -38.53
C ALA A 408 9.85 -12.95 -37.39
N GLY A 409 8.55 -13.04 -37.65
CA GLY A 409 7.52 -12.87 -36.61
C GLY A 409 7.57 -13.95 -35.52
N ARG A 410 7.93 -15.18 -35.91
CA ARG A 410 8.15 -16.28 -34.97
C ARG A 410 9.40 -16.05 -34.12
N VAL A 411 10.52 -15.65 -34.74
CA VAL A 411 11.78 -15.35 -34.04
C VAL A 411 11.59 -14.20 -33.06
N VAL A 412 10.95 -13.09 -33.47
CA VAL A 412 10.65 -11.95 -32.58
C VAL A 412 9.77 -12.36 -31.40
N SER A 413 8.76 -13.21 -31.63
CA SER A 413 7.90 -13.72 -30.55
C SER A 413 8.66 -14.58 -29.54
N ILE A 414 9.61 -15.41 -30.02
CA ILE A 414 10.48 -16.22 -29.16
C ILE A 414 11.43 -15.33 -28.35
N ILE A 415 12.10 -14.38 -29.01
CA ILE A 415 13.00 -13.42 -28.35
C ILE A 415 12.24 -12.67 -27.26
N PHE A 416 11.04 -12.17 -27.56
CA PHE A 416 10.23 -11.45 -26.59
C PHE A 416 9.78 -12.35 -25.43
N ALA A 417 9.38 -13.60 -25.69
CA ALA A 417 9.03 -14.55 -24.64
C ALA A 417 10.23 -14.83 -23.71
N VAL A 418 11.44 -14.95 -24.27
CA VAL A 418 12.68 -15.10 -23.49
C VAL A 418 12.96 -13.85 -22.67
N ILE A 419 12.86 -12.65 -23.27
CA ILE A 419 13.04 -11.38 -22.55
C ILE A 419 12.02 -11.23 -21.43
N ALA A 420 10.76 -11.58 -21.66
CA ALA A 420 9.73 -11.55 -20.63
C ALA A 420 10.05 -12.55 -19.51
N LEU A 421 10.45 -13.78 -19.85
CA LEU A 421 10.76 -14.82 -18.87
C LEU A 421 12.00 -14.47 -18.03
N VAL A 422 13.04 -13.90 -18.65
CA VAL A 422 14.24 -13.43 -17.93
C VAL A 422 13.92 -12.16 -17.14
N GLY A 423 13.31 -11.16 -17.77
CA GLY A 423 13.08 -9.84 -17.19
C GLY A 423 12.01 -9.81 -16.10
N THR A 424 11.00 -10.69 -16.16
CA THR A 424 9.94 -10.77 -15.14
C THR A 424 10.02 -12.04 -14.29
N GLY A 425 10.42 -13.17 -14.87
CA GLY A 425 10.51 -14.44 -14.14
C GLY A 425 11.62 -14.45 -13.10
N TRP A 426 12.79 -13.89 -13.40
CA TRP A 426 13.89 -13.82 -12.43
C TRP A 426 13.55 -12.96 -11.19
N PRO A 427 13.05 -11.71 -11.34
CA PRO A 427 12.58 -10.94 -10.19
C PRO A 427 11.44 -11.62 -9.43
N LEU A 428 10.47 -12.22 -10.13
CA LEU A 428 9.38 -12.95 -9.47
C LEU A 428 9.89 -14.14 -8.66
N MET A 429 10.87 -14.88 -9.17
CA MET A 429 11.50 -15.98 -8.44
C MET A 429 12.28 -15.47 -7.22
N HIS A 430 13.03 -14.37 -7.34
CA HIS A 430 13.69 -13.76 -6.18
C HIS A 430 12.69 -13.31 -5.11
N VAL A 431 11.59 -12.70 -5.53
CA VAL A 431 10.49 -12.32 -4.63
C VAL A 431 9.86 -13.55 -4.00
N ALA A 432 9.65 -14.63 -4.77
CA ALA A 432 9.09 -15.88 -4.27
C ALA A 432 10.00 -16.53 -3.21
N VAL A 433 11.31 -16.60 -3.49
CA VAL A 433 12.31 -17.16 -2.58
C VAL A 433 12.46 -16.31 -1.32
N GLY A 434 12.54 -14.99 -1.46
CA GLY A 434 12.67 -14.07 -0.32
C GLY A 434 11.42 -14.00 0.56
N GLY A 435 10.24 -14.32 0.01
CA GLY A 435 8.98 -14.38 0.75
C GLY A 435 8.66 -15.75 1.34
N MET A 436 9.54 -16.76 1.19
CA MET A 436 9.22 -18.12 1.64
C MET A 436 8.92 -18.11 3.14
N PRO A 437 7.81 -18.77 3.56
CA PRO A 437 7.47 -18.84 4.96
C PRO A 437 8.63 -19.52 5.71
N GLN A 438 9.21 -18.78 6.64
CA GLN A 438 10.20 -19.32 7.55
C GLN A 438 9.49 -20.13 8.64
N PRO A 439 10.14 -21.17 9.19
CA PRO A 439 9.57 -21.90 10.32
C PRO A 439 9.27 -20.92 11.47
N GLU A 440 8.10 -21.06 12.08
CA GLU A 440 7.74 -20.22 13.23
C GLU A 440 8.72 -20.47 14.40
N PRO A 441 9.12 -19.42 15.13
CA PRO A 441 9.97 -19.57 16.30
C PRO A 441 9.26 -20.43 17.34
N LYS A 442 9.96 -21.47 17.83
CA LYS A 442 9.46 -22.30 18.92
C LYS A 442 9.84 -21.66 20.25
N PHE A 443 8.84 -21.35 21.07
CA PHE A 443 9.05 -20.85 22.42
C PHE A 443 9.66 -21.93 23.29
N ARG A 444 10.85 -21.67 23.83
CA ARG A 444 11.49 -22.56 24.79
C ARG A 444 10.91 -22.33 26.18
N SER A 445 10.82 -23.38 27.00
CA SER A 445 10.64 -23.21 28.44
C SER A 445 11.95 -22.67 29.01
N GLY A 446 11.95 -21.44 29.49
CA GLY A 446 13.07 -20.86 30.20
C GLY A 446 12.97 -21.13 31.69
N SER A 447 14.13 -21.20 32.33
CA SER A 447 14.26 -20.92 33.76
C SER A 447 15.28 -19.82 33.87
N PHE A 448 14.99 -18.74 34.58
CA PHE A 448 16.00 -17.73 34.90
C PHE A 448 17.13 -18.24 35.83
N ASP A 449 17.13 -19.53 36.19
CA ASP A 449 18.04 -20.18 37.15
C ASP A 449 19.50 -20.37 36.69
N ALA A 450 19.92 -19.83 35.54
CA ALA A 450 21.31 -19.95 35.09
C ALA A 450 21.80 -18.66 34.44
N GLN A 451 22.30 -17.73 35.26
CA GLN A 451 23.22 -16.70 34.78
C GLN A 451 24.42 -16.66 35.73
N GLU A 452 25.51 -17.32 35.30
CA GLU A 452 26.86 -17.15 35.83
C GLU A 452 27.27 -15.67 35.72
N ASP A 453 27.88 -15.15 36.79
CA ASP A 453 28.76 -13.98 36.85
C ASP A 453 28.47 -12.83 35.86
N PHE A 454 27.42 -12.05 36.14
CA PHE A 454 27.51 -10.61 35.87
C PHE A 454 28.23 -9.99 37.06
N GLY A 455 29.48 -9.60 36.81
CA GLY A 455 30.45 -9.14 37.80
C GLY A 455 29.83 -8.27 38.89
N GLN A 456 30.13 -8.63 40.13
CA GLN A 456 29.93 -7.79 41.29
C GLN A 456 30.46 -6.39 40.99
N ILE A 457 29.54 -5.42 40.90
CA ILE A 457 29.88 -4.01 41.02
C ILE A 457 30.60 -3.87 42.38
N PRO A 458 31.80 -3.27 42.45
CA PRO A 458 32.50 -3.11 43.72
C PRO A 458 31.63 -2.30 44.67
N SER A 459 31.14 -2.97 45.71
CA SER A 459 30.46 -2.33 46.82
C SER A 459 31.50 -1.68 47.74
N GLU A 460 32.14 -0.62 47.26
CA GLU A 460 32.91 0.31 48.10
C GLU A 460 32.61 1.74 47.68
N THR A 461 31.43 2.21 48.06
CA THR A 461 31.25 3.62 48.39
C THR A 461 30.68 3.68 49.79
N LYS A 462 31.52 4.03 50.76
CA LYS A 462 31.13 4.40 52.12
C LYS A 462 29.94 5.35 52.03
N GLN A 463 28.77 4.90 52.47
CA GLN A 463 27.65 5.77 52.80
C GLN A 463 28.10 6.78 53.86
N PRO A 464 28.02 8.09 53.60
CA PRO A 464 27.93 9.05 54.69
C PRO A 464 26.55 8.85 55.32
N VAL A 465 26.53 8.53 56.61
CA VAL A 465 25.33 8.57 57.44
C VAL A 465 24.78 9.99 57.38
N ALA A 466 23.67 10.18 56.66
CA ALA A 466 22.91 11.41 56.72
C ALA A 466 22.14 11.45 58.06
N PRO A 467 22.09 12.60 58.76
CA PRO A 467 21.29 12.74 59.97
C PRO A 467 19.79 12.55 59.65
N PRO A 468 18.98 12.11 60.63
CA PRO A 468 17.56 11.91 60.44
C PRO A 468 16.91 13.26 60.12
N VAL A 469 16.43 13.41 58.90
CA VAL A 469 15.57 14.51 58.51
C VAL A 469 14.15 14.07 58.82
N ASP A 470 13.66 14.47 60.00
CA ASP A 470 12.23 14.58 60.26
C ASP A 470 11.68 15.69 59.34
N GLN A 471 11.29 15.32 58.12
CA GLN A 471 10.44 16.16 57.28
C GLN A 471 9.00 15.68 57.44
N PRO A 472 8.11 16.49 58.02
CA PRO A 472 6.69 16.18 58.04
C PRO A 472 6.18 16.14 56.60
N LEU A 473 5.32 15.16 56.30
CA LEU A 473 4.55 15.10 55.06
C LEU A 473 3.95 16.48 54.78
N ALA A 474 4.45 17.16 53.73
CA ALA A 474 3.83 18.36 53.23
C ALA A 474 2.43 17.97 52.74
N ALA A 475 1.42 18.43 53.46
CA ALA A 475 0.02 18.28 53.14
C ALA A 475 -0.21 18.61 51.66
N SER A 476 -0.90 17.70 50.96
CA SER A 476 -1.42 17.95 49.62
C SER A 476 -2.12 19.31 49.61
N LYS A 477 -1.68 20.23 48.75
CA LYS A 477 -2.36 21.52 48.57
C LYS A 477 -3.85 21.24 48.30
N PRO A 478 -4.77 21.93 48.98
CA PRO A 478 -6.20 21.70 48.77
C PRO A 478 -6.57 21.98 47.31
N PRO A 479 -7.55 21.25 46.76
CA PRO A 479 -8.03 21.47 45.40
C PRO A 479 -8.45 22.94 45.24
N VAL A 480 -7.89 23.61 44.23
CA VAL A 480 -8.20 25.01 43.93
C VAL A 480 -9.66 25.09 43.47
N THR A 481 -10.52 25.70 44.28
CA THR A 481 -11.94 25.90 43.96
C THR A 481 -12.06 26.88 42.79
N VAL A 482 -12.35 26.38 41.60
CA VAL A 482 -12.55 27.19 40.39
C VAL A 482 -13.80 28.04 40.55
N THR A 483 -13.63 29.37 40.61
CA THR A 483 -14.76 30.31 40.68
C THR A 483 -15.25 30.71 39.28
N PRO A 484 -16.54 31.04 39.08
CA PRO A 484 -17.06 31.51 37.80
C PRO A 484 -16.30 32.72 37.22
N ALA A 485 -15.76 33.58 38.08
CA ALA A 485 -14.94 34.72 37.69
C ALA A 485 -13.58 34.29 37.07
N MET A 486 -12.99 33.19 37.54
CA MET A 486 -11.76 32.65 36.97
C MET A 486 -11.98 32.01 35.60
N LEU A 487 -13.12 31.33 35.41
CA LEU A 487 -13.48 30.78 34.09
C LEU A 487 -13.72 31.88 33.06
N ALA A 488 -14.38 32.98 33.46
CA ALA A 488 -14.57 34.14 32.59
C ALA A 488 -13.22 34.80 32.23
N ALA A 489 -12.32 34.97 33.19
CA ALA A 489 -10.98 35.50 32.95
C ALA A 489 -10.13 34.58 32.06
N GLU A 490 -10.21 33.25 32.24
CA GLU A 490 -9.53 32.27 31.39
C GLU A 490 -10.03 32.35 29.94
N GLN A 491 -11.35 32.43 29.73
CA GLN A 491 -11.92 32.57 28.39
C GLN A 491 -11.49 33.87 27.70
N GLU A 492 -11.44 34.98 28.43
CA GLU A 492 -10.99 36.28 27.92
C GLU A 492 -9.51 36.22 27.50
N ILE A 493 -8.64 35.64 28.33
CA ILE A 493 -7.21 35.49 28.01
C ILE A 493 -7.02 34.56 26.79
N ILE A 494 -7.79 33.47 26.68
CA ILE A 494 -7.74 32.56 25.53
C ILE A 494 -8.15 33.28 24.23
N GLN A 495 -9.17 34.12 24.26
CA GLN A 495 -9.57 34.94 23.10
C GLN A 495 -8.48 35.93 22.70
N GLN A 496 -7.83 36.58 23.67
CA GLN A 496 -6.71 37.49 23.40
C GLN A 496 -5.50 36.75 22.80
N ILE A 497 -5.20 35.54 23.29
CA ILE A 497 -4.14 34.68 22.73
C ILE A 497 -4.43 34.31 21.28
N GLN A 498 -5.68 33.96 20.95
CA GLN A 498 -6.08 33.65 19.57
C GLN A 498 -5.90 34.88 18.66
N LYS A 499 -6.35 36.06 19.10
CA LYS A 499 -6.20 37.31 18.36
C LYS A 499 -4.73 37.66 18.07
N VAL A 500 -3.85 37.51 19.06
CA VAL A 500 -2.41 37.75 18.89
C VAL A 500 -1.76 36.71 17.96
N ARG A 501 -2.20 35.44 17.99
CA ARG A 501 -1.72 34.42 17.04
C ARG A 501 -2.09 34.74 15.59
N ASP A 502 -3.32 35.22 15.37
CA ASP A 502 -3.77 35.64 14.04
C ASP A 502 -3.01 36.89 13.56
N GLU A 503 -2.71 37.82 14.46
CA GLU A 503 -1.84 38.98 14.18
C GLU A 503 -0.42 38.53 13.78
N ILE A 504 0.20 37.59 14.51
CA ILE A 504 1.51 37.04 14.14
C ILE A 504 1.46 36.34 12.77
N LYS A 505 0.38 35.61 12.48
CA LYS A 505 0.22 34.93 11.18
C LYS A 505 0.10 35.92 10.02
N THR A 506 -0.62 37.02 10.20
CA THR A 506 -0.72 38.08 9.19
C THR A 506 0.60 38.83 9.03
N LEU A 507 1.27 39.20 10.13
CA LEU A 507 2.60 39.83 10.09
C LEU A 507 3.64 38.93 9.41
N LYS A 508 3.62 37.62 9.66
CA LYS A 508 4.53 36.66 9.00
C LYS A 508 4.35 36.62 7.48
N SER A 509 3.12 36.81 6.98
CA SER A 509 2.88 36.94 5.54
C SER A 509 3.38 38.26 4.94
N GLN A 510 3.61 39.28 5.77
CA GLN A 510 4.08 40.62 5.39
C GLN A 510 5.59 40.81 5.52
N ILE A 511 6.32 39.87 6.16
CA ILE A 511 7.78 39.94 6.38
C ILE A 511 8.57 39.92 5.05
N GLY A 512 7.95 39.53 3.93
CA GLY A 512 8.57 39.56 2.61
C GLY A 512 9.53 38.38 2.38
N THR A 513 10.19 38.35 1.22
CA THR A 513 11.20 37.34 0.89
C THR A 513 12.57 37.77 1.43
N VAL A 514 13.49 36.81 1.59
CA VAL A 514 14.84 36.98 2.18
C VAL A 514 15.65 38.13 1.53
N GLY A 515 15.34 38.52 0.29
CA GLY A 515 16.01 39.61 -0.42
C GLY A 515 15.53 41.03 -0.10
N ASN A 516 14.40 41.23 0.58
CA ASN A 516 13.90 42.55 1.00
C ASN A 516 12.95 42.43 2.20
N PRO A 517 13.48 42.20 3.42
CA PRO A 517 12.66 42.05 4.61
C PRO A 517 12.00 43.37 5.01
N ASN A 518 10.71 43.32 5.34
CA ASN A 518 10.01 44.47 5.88
C ASN A 518 10.34 44.61 7.39
N GLU A 519 11.34 45.42 7.71
CA GLU A 519 11.83 45.64 9.09
C GLU A 519 10.69 46.01 10.06
N ALA A 520 9.74 46.85 9.62
CA ALA A 520 8.59 47.24 10.43
C ALA A 520 7.63 46.06 10.72
N ALA A 521 7.55 45.06 9.85
CA ALA A 521 6.76 43.85 10.10
C ALA A 521 7.49 42.89 11.04
N ILE A 522 8.83 42.86 11.00
CA ILE A 522 9.67 42.07 11.92
C ILE A 522 9.54 42.62 13.34
N ASP A 523 9.70 43.92 13.54
CA ASP A 523 9.58 44.55 14.87
C ASP A 523 8.20 44.34 15.48
N LYS A 524 7.14 44.52 14.68
CA LYS A 524 5.76 44.24 15.12
C LYS A 524 5.54 42.77 15.46
N SER A 525 6.18 41.84 14.73
CA SER A 525 6.07 40.40 15.03
C SER A 525 6.76 40.03 16.34
N LEU A 526 7.88 40.68 16.68
CA LEU A 526 8.58 40.52 17.94
C LEU A 526 7.77 41.10 19.11
N GLU A 527 7.13 42.25 18.91
CA GLU A 527 6.22 42.85 19.88
C GLU A 527 4.97 41.99 20.12
N ALA A 528 4.36 41.44 19.06
CA ALA A 528 3.24 40.52 19.18
C ALA A 528 3.65 39.22 19.91
N ALA A 529 4.87 38.71 19.67
CA ALA A 529 5.38 37.54 20.36
C ALA A 529 5.64 37.78 21.85
N SER A 530 6.08 38.98 22.26
CA SER A 530 6.25 39.32 23.68
C SER A 530 4.90 39.43 24.40
N ARG A 531 3.89 40.05 23.75
CA ARG A 531 2.51 40.09 24.27
C ARG A 531 1.92 38.68 24.44
N LEU A 532 2.20 37.77 23.50
CA LEU A 532 1.75 36.38 23.61
C LEU A 532 2.33 35.67 24.84
N ARG A 533 3.62 35.87 25.14
CA ARG A 533 4.25 35.31 26.35
C ARG A 533 3.64 35.86 27.63
N GLU A 534 3.34 37.15 27.67
CA GLU A 534 2.71 37.77 28.84
C GLU A 534 1.29 37.23 29.06
N LEU A 535 0.51 37.07 27.99
CA LEU A 535 -0.82 36.45 28.08
C LEU A 535 -0.77 34.98 28.54
N GLN A 536 0.24 34.22 28.10
CA GLN A 536 0.46 32.85 28.58
C GLN A 536 0.79 32.80 30.08
N LYS A 537 1.62 33.74 30.55
CA LYS A 537 1.94 33.88 31.98
C LYS A 537 0.71 34.26 32.81
N GLN A 538 -0.15 35.13 32.28
CA GLN A 538 -1.42 35.47 32.91
C GLN A 538 -2.37 34.26 32.95
N LEU A 539 -2.45 33.47 31.88
CA LEU A 539 -3.25 32.23 31.84
C LEU A 539 -2.80 31.23 32.91
N GLU A 540 -1.48 31.03 33.06
CA GLU A 540 -0.91 30.18 34.10
C GLU A 540 -1.19 30.72 35.51
N ALA A 541 -1.14 32.04 35.70
CA ALA A 541 -1.51 32.68 36.96
C ALA A 541 -2.98 32.42 37.32
N VAL A 542 -3.91 32.56 36.35
CA VAL A 542 -5.34 32.24 36.54
C VAL A 542 -5.54 30.77 36.90
N ARG A 543 -4.88 29.85 36.18
CA ARG A 543 -4.94 28.40 36.48
C ARG A 543 -4.36 28.03 37.83
N SER A 544 -3.39 28.81 38.33
CA SER A 544 -2.82 28.65 39.67
C SER A 544 -3.68 29.23 40.81
N GLY A 545 -4.86 29.80 40.50
CA GLY A 545 -5.76 30.38 41.51
C GLY A 545 -5.59 31.87 41.76
N LYS A 546 -4.75 32.58 40.99
CA LYS A 546 -4.53 34.03 41.14
C LYS A 546 -5.36 34.77 40.08
N LEU A 547 -6.34 35.57 40.53
CA LEU A 547 -7.03 36.50 39.64
C LEU A 547 -6.03 37.56 39.15
N PRO A 548 -6.03 37.90 37.85
CA PRO A 548 -5.14 38.92 37.34
C PRO A 548 -5.58 40.27 37.93
N GLU A 549 -4.65 41.00 38.54
CA GLU A 549 -4.90 42.41 38.84
C GLU A 549 -5.23 43.09 37.50
N LYS A 550 -6.42 43.69 37.39
CA LYS A 550 -6.77 44.52 36.25
C LYS A 550 -5.68 45.57 36.11
N SER A 551 -4.81 45.42 35.11
CA SER A 551 -3.89 46.50 34.75
C SER A 551 -4.76 47.67 34.33
N SER A 552 -4.91 48.66 35.21
CA SER A 552 -5.46 49.96 34.89
C SER A 552 -4.53 50.58 33.85
N GLY A 553 -4.80 50.30 32.58
CA GLY A 553 -4.06 50.87 31.47
C GLY A 553 -4.23 52.37 31.48
N ASN A 554 -3.11 53.07 31.60
CA ASN A 554 -2.97 54.46 31.17
C ASN A 554 -3.42 54.52 29.70
N ALA A 555 -4.56 55.17 29.47
CA ALA A 555 -4.92 55.67 28.16
C ALA A 555 -3.99 56.85 27.84
N LYS A 556 -3.09 56.66 26.87
CA LYS A 556 -2.57 57.72 26.02
C LYS A 556 -2.30 57.18 24.63
#